data_AF-A0A652L6F2-F1
#
_entry.id   AF-A0A652L6F2-F1
#
_cell.length_a   1.000
_cell.length_b   1.000
_cell.length_c   1.000
_cell.angle_alpha   90.00
_cell.angle_beta   90.00
_cell.angle_gamma   90.00
#
_symmetry.space_group_name_H-M   'P 1'
#
loop_
_entity.id
_entity.type
_entity.pdbx_description
1 polymer ?
#
loop_
_entity_poly.entity_id
_entity_poly.type
_entity_poly.pdbx_seq_one_letter_code
_entity_poly.pdbx_strand_id
1 'polypeptide(L)' 'MARVRYIGPEPVTVPELGGREIQPDELVEVPDARFDGYVCQTTTWEPVEEPGAAKKTAAKSATKEA' A
#
# COMPACT_ATOMS: atom_id res chain seq x y z
N MET A 1 -7.49 4.54 1.23
CA MET A 1 -6.51 3.97 2.18
C MET A 1 -6.16 2.60 1.65
N ALA A 2 -4.88 2.24 1.72
CA ALA A 2 -4.33 0.99 1.23
C ALA A 2 -3.66 0.26 2.40
N ARG A 3 -3.44 -1.06 2.26
CA ARG A 3 -2.77 -1.86 3.28
C ARG A 3 -1.55 -2.55 2.72
N VAL A 4 -0.44 -2.41 3.43
CA VAL A 4 0.81 -3.11 3.15
C VAL A 4 1.19 -3.94 4.35
N ARG A 5 1.77 -5.10 4.11
CA ARG A 5 2.35 -5.96 5.13
C ARG A 5 3.86 -5.75 5.16
N TYR A 6 4.41 -5.60 6.35
CA TYR A 6 5.84 -5.59 6.53
C TYR A 6 6.39 -7.02 6.45
N ILE A 7 7.29 -7.28 5.52
CA ILE A 7 7.90 -8.61 5.30
C ILE A 7 9.41 -8.60 5.60
N GLY A 8 9.93 -7.52 6.18
CA GLY A 8 11.32 -7.43 6.58
C GLY A 8 11.66 -8.30 7.80
N PRO A 9 12.94 -8.65 7.99
CA PRO A 9 13.38 -9.56 9.04
C PRO A 9 13.45 -8.92 10.45
N GLU A 10 13.52 -7.60 10.54
CA GLU A 10 13.69 -6.86 11.80
C GLU A 10 12.64 -5.75 11.92
N PRO A 11 12.19 -5.38 13.12
CA PRO A 11 11.23 -4.28 13.29
C PRO A 11 11.74 -2.96 12.66
N VAL A 12 10.85 -2.22 12.00
CA VAL A 12 11.19 -0.94 11.36
C VAL A 12 10.34 0.19 11.91
N THR A 13 10.96 1.35 12.15
CA THR A 13 10.22 2.57 12.47
C THR A 13 9.85 3.31 11.20
N VAL A 14 8.58 3.64 11.04
CA VAL A 14 8.09 4.37 9.87
C VAL A 14 7.63 5.77 10.29
N PRO A 15 8.40 6.83 9.96
CA PRO A 15 8.06 8.20 10.36
C PRO A 15 6.70 8.65 9.84
N GLU A 16 6.36 8.24 8.62
CA GLU A 16 5.11 8.54 7.93
C GLU A 16 3.86 8.00 8.65
N LEU A 17 4.04 7.05 9.57
CA LEU A 17 2.97 6.44 10.38
C LEU A 17 2.99 6.93 11.83
N GLY A 18 3.53 8.12 12.05
CA GLY A 18 3.70 8.72 13.38
C GLY A 18 4.91 8.18 14.13
N GLY A 19 5.88 7.56 13.44
CA GLY A 19 7.10 7.06 14.06
C GLY A 19 6.89 5.83 14.94
N ARG A 20 5.82 5.05 14.68
CA ARG A 20 5.59 3.78 15.36
C ARG A 20 6.53 2.70 14.82
N GLU A 21 6.88 1.75 15.68
CA GLU A 21 7.61 0.54 15.31
C GLU A 21 6.64 -0.48 14.69
N ILE A 22 7.01 -1.03 13.53
CA ILE A 22 6.26 -2.03 12.77
C ILE A 22 6.99 -3.36 12.91
N GLN A 23 6.28 -4.39 13.39
CA GLN A 23 6.85 -5.73 13.54
C GLN A 23 6.85 -6.49 12.20
N PRO A 24 7.74 -7.50 12.04
CA PRO A 24 7.62 -8.50 10.97
C PRO A 24 6.21 -9.06 10.88
N ASP A 25 5.72 -9.22 9.64
CA ASP A 25 4.38 -9.67 9.29
C ASP A 25 3.23 -8.73 9.69
N GLU A 26 3.51 -7.56 10.27
CA GLU A 26 2.48 -6.60 10.66
C GLU A 26 1.82 -5.94 9.45
N LEU A 27 0.50 -5.80 9.52
CA LEU A 27 -0.31 -5.10 8.53
C LEU A 27 -0.47 -3.64 8.91
N VAL A 28 -0.23 -2.80 7.92
CA VAL A 28 -0.12 -1.37 8.09
C VAL A 28 -0.99 -0.66 7.08
N GLU A 29 -1.85 0.23 7.58
CA GLU A 29 -2.70 1.06 6.73
C GLU A 29 -1.95 2.34 6.35
N VAL A 30 -1.77 2.56 5.06
CA VAL A 30 -1.05 3.70 4.49
C VAL A 30 -1.99 4.53 3.60
N PRO A 31 -1.75 5.84 3.46
CA PRO A 31 -2.46 6.65 2.46
C PRO A 31 -2.20 6.13 1.04
N ASP A 32 -3.23 6.18 0.19
CA ASP A 32 -3.16 5.68 -1.20
C ASP A 32 -2.02 6.33 -1.99
N ALA A 33 -1.78 7.62 -1.78
CA ALA A 33 -0.72 8.39 -2.42
C ALA A 33 0.70 7.92 -2.04
N ARG A 34 0.85 7.18 -0.94
CA ARG A 34 2.13 6.68 -0.43
C ARG A 34 2.34 5.19 -0.73
N PHE A 35 1.28 4.45 -1.07
CA PHE A 35 1.31 3.01 -1.31
C PHE A 35 2.41 2.59 -2.28
N ASP A 36 2.53 3.29 -3.42
CA ASP A 36 3.51 3.03 -4.47
C ASP A 36 4.96 2.98 -3.93
N GLY A 37 5.31 3.91 -3.03
CA GLY A 37 6.63 3.97 -2.40
C GLY A 37 6.94 2.80 -1.46
N TYR A 38 5.91 2.17 -0.89
CA TYR A 38 6.09 0.96 -0.08
C TYR A 38 6.21 -0.27 -0.98
N VAL A 39 5.29 -0.46 -1.92
CA VAL A 39 5.26 -1.68 -2.77
C VAL A 39 6.40 -1.76 -3.78
N CYS A 40 7.04 -0.63 -4.13
CA CYS A 40 8.27 -0.64 -4.90
C CYS A 40 9.44 -1.31 -4.14
N GLN A 41 9.38 -1.36 -2.80
CA GLN A 41 10.35 -2.04 -1.95
C GLN A 41 9.90 -3.48 -1.66
N THR A 42 9.88 -4.32 -2.70
CA THR A 42 9.34 -5.69 -2.68
C THR A 42 10.05 -6.67 -1.74
N THR A 43 11.19 -6.29 -1.15
CA THR A 43 11.90 -7.08 -0.13
C THR A 43 11.50 -6.69 1.30
N THR A 44 10.79 -5.58 1.46
CA THR A 44 10.47 -4.97 2.75
C THR A 44 8.96 -4.88 2.97
N TRP A 45 8.20 -4.64 1.91
CA TRP A 45 6.75 -4.45 1.98
C TRP A 45 6.04 -5.29 0.92
N GLU A 46 4.91 -5.86 1.32
CA GLU A 46 4.02 -6.64 0.47
C GLU A 46 2.66 -5.93 0.36
N PRO A 47 2.12 -5.72 -0.86
CA PRO A 47 0.77 -5.18 -1.03
C PRO A 47 -0.26 -6.20 -0.54
N VAL A 48 -1.10 -5.81 0.43
CA VAL A 48 -2.21 -6.63 0.91
C VAL A 48 -3.55 -6.10 0.42
N GLU A 49 -3.72 -4.77 0.43
CA GLU A 49 -4.89 -4.12 -0.13
C GLU A 49 -4.46 -2.94 -1.00
N GLU A 50 -4.72 -3.03 -2.29
CA GLU A 50 -4.35 -1.98 -3.25
C GLU A 50 -5.27 -0.75 -3.12
N PRO A 51 -4.71 0.47 -3.24
CA PRO A 51 -5.48 1.70 -3.24
C PRO A 51 -6.49 1.67 -4.39
N GLY A 52 -7.77 1.83 -4.08
CA GLY A 52 -8.83 1.82 -5.08
C GLY A 52 -9.41 0.44 -5.42
N ALA A 53 -9.04 -0.63 -4.71
CA ALA A 53 -9.79 -1.89 -4.78
C ALA A 53 -11.28 -1.73 -4.37
N ALA A 54 -11.59 -0.72 -3.55
CA ALA A 54 -12.96 -0.29 -3.24
C ALA A 54 -13.60 0.65 -4.30
N LYS A 55 -12.93 0.95 -5.42
CA LYS A 55 -13.46 1.79 -6.51
C LYS A 55 -13.09 1.24 -7.90
N LYS A 56 -13.38 -0.04 -8.17
CA LYS A 56 -13.68 -0.50 -9.54
C LYS A 56 -15.19 -0.44 -9.85
N THR A 57 -15.86 0.63 -9.43
CA THR A 57 -17.26 0.90 -9.83
C THR A 57 -17.53 2.36 -10.21
N ALA A 58 -16.51 3.11 -10.66
CA ALA A 58 -16.75 4.41 -11.32
C ALA A 58 -15.56 4.87 -12.19
N ALA A 59 -15.26 4.12 -13.25
CA ALA A 59 -14.59 4.66 -14.44
C ALA A 59 -14.99 3.85 -15.69
N LYS A 60 -16.29 3.90 -16.03
CA LYS A 60 -16.73 3.94 -17.43
C LYS A 60 -16.99 5.44 -17.67
N SER A 61 -16.51 6.16 -18.70
CA SER A 61 -16.35 5.82 -20.12
C SER A 61 -15.62 6.96 -20.85
N ALA A 62 -14.85 6.65 -21.91
CA ALA A 62 -14.76 7.35 -23.23
C ALA A 62 -13.49 6.83 -23.96
N THR A 63 -13.46 6.41 -25.23
CA THR A 63 -14.43 6.40 -26.34
C THR A 63 -13.88 5.53 -27.49
N LYS A 64 -14.80 4.79 -28.15
CA LYS A 64 -14.92 4.52 -29.61
C LYS A 64 -13.72 4.05 -30.47
N GLU A 65 -13.93 2.86 -31.04
CA GLU A 65 -13.66 2.37 -32.41
C GLU A 65 -12.85 3.27 -33.37
N ALA A 66 -11.84 2.67 -34.02
CA ALA A 66 -11.35 3.02 -35.36
C ALA A 66 -10.92 1.75 -36.09
#